data_AF-A0A517VF39-F1
#
_entry.id   AF-A0A517VF39-F1
#
_cell.length_a   1.000
_cell.length_b   1.000
_cell.length_c   1.000
_cell.angle_alpha   90.00
_cell.angle_beta   90.00
_cell.angle_gamma   90.00
#
_symmetry.space_group_name_H-M   'P 1'
#
loop_
_entity.id
_entity.type
_entity.pdbx_description
1 polymer ?
#
loop_
_entity_poly.entity_id
_entity_poly.type
_entity_poly.pdbx_seq_one_letter_code
_entity_poly.pdbx_strand_id
1 'polypeptide(L)'
;MSRLCILTLLALGMVCGPCWAQNVTLFDSDSKHPWNVCYQVLSNTGPTELDDDDFLRKASDTIDTLLNAPVESNARQPIQRAVMQREAWRTFDLLVAQGKFTAPAHRTLRYRLAKLISLTALTEREIGELKGNYSTRPLGNELPRDSLNDLELPADLFEPDGEWVQLTHKGINRVALTHESSHGGRSEFLLFVRFPKGQEQAKAYLAEFNKHAAVEAERRREFLYRFVPRHTPLPPLPSFPQGLRAILVERMLVISTSGIPKTTPIILSIAFNDLTPTISERTRMQHRLRSAVFEMSVQHLLDTDAAASLRRLEFGEPFFGEQHFPRGLQQCSQCHADNGLATLHSNFFGVVVPDDRSVLRTTTQSPSKTPQWKMRQPNYSVLLGYLEAFSGDDSKSQE
;
A
#
# COMPACT_ATOMS: atom_id res chain seq x y z
N MET A 1 14.60 20.82 56.78
CA MET A 1 15.84 20.74 55.98
C MET A 1 15.71 19.50 55.10
N SER A 2 15.67 19.47 53.77
CA SER A 2 15.73 20.43 52.66
C SER A 2 15.16 19.63 51.45
N ARG A 3 14.09 20.07 50.79
CA ARG A 3 14.02 20.62 49.41
C ARG A 3 14.94 19.97 48.34
N LEU A 4 14.37 19.89 47.12
CA LEU A 4 14.88 19.53 45.77
C LEU A 4 14.58 18.07 45.34
N CYS A 5 14.10 17.76 44.13
CA CYS A 5 13.80 18.59 42.96
C CYS A 5 12.77 17.88 42.08
N ILE A 6 11.66 18.56 41.81
CA ILE A 6 10.72 18.27 40.72
C ILE A 6 11.42 18.67 39.42
N LEU A 7 11.60 17.74 38.48
CA LEU A 7 12.00 18.03 37.11
C LEU A 7 10.84 17.70 36.18
N THR A 8 9.98 18.69 36.03
CA THR A 8 8.98 18.83 34.99
C THR A 8 9.70 19.03 33.66
N LEU A 9 9.91 17.97 32.88
CA LEU A 9 10.29 18.10 31.48
C LEU A 9 9.03 18.39 30.66
N LEU A 10 8.67 19.68 30.64
CA LEU A 10 7.86 20.30 29.59
C LEU A 10 8.64 20.22 28.28
N ALA A 11 8.54 19.09 27.59
CA ALA A 11 8.83 19.04 26.17
C ALA A 11 7.57 19.53 25.44
N LEU A 12 7.51 20.84 25.23
CA LEU A 12 6.73 21.47 24.15
C LEU A 12 7.23 20.90 22.81
N GLY A 13 6.79 19.70 22.48
CA GLY A 13 6.79 19.21 21.12
C GLY A 13 5.67 19.93 20.38
N MET A 14 5.96 21.14 19.90
CA MET A 14 5.20 21.70 18.80
C MET A 14 5.16 20.64 17.71
N VAL A 15 3.98 20.06 17.49
CA VAL A 15 3.68 19.25 16.32
C VAL A 15 3.68 20.21 15.14
N CYS A 16 4.86 20.59 14.68
CA CYS A 16 5.01 21.07 13.32
C CYS A 16 4.67 19.86 12.45
N GLY A 17 3.47 19.90 11.85
CA GLY A 17 3.12 19.01 10.76
C GLY A 17 4.21 19.06 9.68
N PRO A 18 4.31 18.04 8.81
CA PRO A 18 5.30 18.02 7.76
C PRO A 18 5.19 19.30 6.94
N CYS A 19 6.21 20.16 7.02
CA CYS A 19 6.30 21.39 6.23
C CYS A 19 6.72 21.00 4.80
N TRP A 20 5.81 20.37 4.06
CA TRP A 20 5.98 20.08 2.64
C TRP A 20 4.85 20.75 1.87
N ALA A 21 4.90 22.08 1.82
CA ALA A 21 4.06 22.88 0.95
C ALA A 21 4.96 23.87 0.21
N GLN A 22 5.83 23.34 -0.65
CA GLN A 22 6.42 24.15 -1.71
C GLN A 22 5.71 23.78 -3.01
N ASN A 23 5.12 24.81 -3.64
CA ASN A 23 4.61 24.86 -5.01
C ASN A 23 4.69 23.53 -5.79
N VAL A 24 3.64 22.71 -5.68
CA VAL A 24 3.53 21.49 -6.48
C VAL A 24 3.31 21.92 -7.93
N THR A 25 4.22 21.60 -8.84
CA THR A 25 4.10 21.87 -10.29
C THR A 25 3.99 20.56 -11.07
N LEU A 26 3.27 19.60 -10.49
CA LEU A 26 3.23 18.21 -10.91
C LEU A 26 2.38 18.00 -12.17
N PHE A 27 1.26 18.70 -12.25
CA PHE A 27 0.29 18.62 -13.35
C PHE A 27 0.46 19.76 -14.35
N ASP A 28 0.97 20.88 -13.87
CA ASP A 28 1.22 22.10 -14.65
C ASP A 28 2.39 22.89 -14.05
N SER A 29 3.07 23.67 -14.90
CA SER A 29 4.13 24.59 -14.48
C SER A 29 3.66 25.70 -13.54
N ASP A 30 2.39 26.11 -13.62
CA ASP A 30 1.78 27.02 -12.66
C ASP A 30 1.38 26.26 -11.40
N SER A 31 2.04 26.56 -10.28
CA SER A 31 1.73 25.93 -8.99
C SER A 31 0.31 26.23 -8.49
N LYS A 32 -0.34 27.27 -9.04
CA LYS A 32 -1.74 27.63 -8.73
C LYS A 32 -2.74 26.99 -9.69
N HIS A 33 -2.27 26.24 -10.69
CA HIS A 33 -3.14 25.52 -11.60
C HIS A 33 -4.10 24.60 -10.82
N PRO A 34 -5.41 24.52 -11.18
CA PRO A 34 -6.40 23.80 -10.39
C PRO A 34 -6.04 22.34 -10.08
N TRP A 35 -5.35 21.66 -10.99
CA TRP A 35 -4.89 20.28 -10.77
C TRP A 35 -3.82 20.17 -9.67
N ASN A 36 -2.86 21.09 -9.65
CA ASN A 36 -1.82 21.13 -8.62
C ASN A 36 -2.42 21.42 -7.24
N VAL A 37 -3.31 22.41 -7.17
CA VAL A 37 -3.99 22.80 -5.93
C VAL A 37 -4.88 21.66 -5.40
N CYS A 38 -5.67 21.03 -6.28
CA CYS A 38 -6.53 19.91 -5.91
C CYS A 38 -5.70 18.73 -5.39
N TYR A 39 -4.64 18.35 -6.10
CA TYR A 39 -3.75 17.28 -5.66
C TYR A 39 -3.15 17.57 -4.29
N GLN A 40 -2.63 18.79 -4.07
CA GLN A 40 -2.03 19.18 -2.81
C GLN A 40 -3.02 19.15 -1.63
N VAL A 41 -4.28 19.55 -1.86
CA VAL A 41 -5.33 19.42 -0.84
C VAL A 41 -5.55 17.95 -0.51
N LEU A 42 -5.72 17.10 -1.53
CA LEU A 42 -6.05 15.68 -1.32
C LEU A 42 -4.91 14.87 -0.72
N SER A 43 -3.66 15.10 -1.16
CA SER A 43 -2.49 14.37 -0.68
C SER A 43 -2.26 14.57 0.83
N ASN A 44 -2.59 15.77 1.32
CA ASN A 44 -2.46 16.18 2.72
C ASN A 44 -3.68 15.82 3.58
N THR A 45 -4.75 15.26 3.02
CA THR A 45 -5.94 14.89 3.79
C THR A 45 -5.68 13.73 4.74
N GLY A 46 -5.79 13.96 6.04
CA GLY A 46 -5.84 12.94 7.08
C GLY A 46 -7.21 12.84 7.75
N PRO A 47 -7.38 11.92 8.72
CA PRO A 47 -8.61 11.77 9.48
C PRO A 47 -8.99 13.03 10.27
N THR A 48 -7.99 13.76 10.77
CA THR A 48 -8.18 15.00 11.55
C THR A 48 -8.75 16.12 10.69
N GLU A 49 -8.26 16.28 9.47
CA GLU A 49 -8.73 17.29 8.52
C GLU A 49 -10.18 17.00 8.09
N LEU A 50 -10.57 15.73 8.00
CA LEU A 50 -11.93 15.33 7.64
C LEU A 50 -12.96 15.52 8.77
N ASP A 51 -12.52 15.90 9.97
CA ASP A 51 -13.40 16.32 11.06
C ASP A 51 -13.64 17.83 11.09
N ASP A 52 -12.94 18.60 10.26
CA ASP A 52 -13.04 20.07 10.16
C ASP A 52 -13.95 20.49 9.00
N ASP A 53 -15.10 21.10 9.31
CA ASP A 53 -16.08 21.57 8.33
C ASP A 53 -15.50 22.62 7.35
N ASP A 54 -14.58 23.47 7.80
CA ASP A 54 -13.93 24.46 6.93
C ASP A 54 -13.00 23.79 5.93
N PHE A 55 -12.28 22.74 6.36
CA PHE A 55 -11.50 21.92 5.45
C PHE A 55 -12.39 21.23 4.42
N LEU A 56 -13.49 20.61 4.84
CA LEU A 56 -14.42 19.90 3.95
C LEU A 56 -15.01 20.83 2.87
N ARG A 57 -15.37 22.06 3.27
CA ARG A 57 -15.84 23.10 2.36
C ARG A 57 -14.74 23.50 1.38
N LYS A 58 -13.55 23.84 1.87
CA LYS A 58 -12.41 24.23 1.03
C LYS A 58 -12.03 23.13 0.04
N ALA A 59 -12.01 21.87 0.47
CA ALA A 59 -11.73 20.73 -0.39
C ALA A 59 -12.80 20.58 -1.49
N SER A 60 -14.07 20.74 -1.13
CA SER A 60 -15.18 20.71 -2.10
C SER A 60 -15.06 21.83 -3.14
N ASP A 61 -14.81 23.07 -2.69
CA ASP A 61 -14.64 24.24 -3.57
C ASP A 61 -13.43 24.08 -4.51
N THR A 62 -12.35 23.49 -4.01
CA THR A 62 -11.15 23.20 -4.80
C THR A 62 -11.45 22.18 -5.90
N ILE A 63 -12.17 21.11 -5.58
CA ILE A 63 -12.58 20.11 -6.58
C ILE A 63 -13.54 20.76 -7.59
N ASP A 64 -14.51 21.57 -7.15
CA ASP A 64 -15.42 22.26 -8.07
C ASP A 64 -14.69 23.22 -9.01
N THR A 65 -13.67 23.91 -8.52
CA THR A 65 -12.81 24.76 -9.37
C THR A 65 -12.12 23.94 -10.45
N LEU A 66 -11.57 22.76 -10.11
CA LEU A 66 -10.96 21.86 -11.08
C LEU A 66 -11.99 21.29 -12.07
N LEU A 67 -13.13 20.82 -11.59
CA LEU A 67 -14.19 20.22 -12.42
C LEU A 67 -14.78 21.21 -13.43
N ASN A 68 -14.76 22.51 -13.12
CA ASN A 68 -15.23 23.58 -14.00
C ASN A 68 -14.12 24.21 -14.85
N ALA A 69 -12.85 23.84 -14.62
CA ALA A 69 -11.74 24.32 -15.43
C ALA A 69 -11.79 23.68 -16.83
N PRO A 70 -11.39 24.40 -17.90
CA PRO A 70 -11.23 23.81 -19.22
C PRO A 70 -10.32 22.58 -19.14
N VAL A 71 -10.72 21.47 -19.75
CA VAL A 71 -9.93 20.24 -19.71
C VAL A 71 -8.73 20.39 -20.65
N GLU A 72 -7.63 20.92 -20.16
CA GLU A 72 -6.39 21.07 -20.92
C GLU A 72 -5.80 19.71 -21.31
N SER A 73 -5.11 19.64 -22.46
CA SER A 73 -4.55 18.40 -23.00
C SER A 73 -3.46 17.79 -22.13
N ASN A 74 -2.69 18.62 -21.43
CA ASN A 74 -1.53 18.16 -20.65
C ASN A 74 -1.96 17.46 -19.35
N ALA A 75 -3.01 17.93 -18.68
CA ALA A 75 -3.60 17.29 -17.50
C ALA A 75 -4.29 15.93 -17.79
N ARG A 76 -4.24 15.43 -19.03
CA ARG A 76 -4.88 14.15 -19.45
C ARG A 76 -3.94 12.95 -19.47
N GLN A 77 -2.64 13.13 -19.22
CA GLN A 77 -1.73 11.99 -19.30
C GLN A 77 -2.22 10.86 -18.38
N PRO A 78 -2.29 9.61 -18.85
CA PRO A 78 -2.82 8.50 -18.06
C PRO A 78 -2.19 8.38 -16.67
N ILE A 79 -0.87 8.61 -16.56
CA ILE A 79 -0.16 8.54 -15.28
C ILE A 79 -0.55 9.65 -14.30
N GLN A 80 -0.75 10.88 -14.78
CA GLN A 80 -1.25 11.99 -13.96
C GLN A 80 -2.66 11.72 -13.45
N ARG A 81 -3.55 11.24 -14.32
CA ARG A 81 -4.89 10.82 -13.92
C ARG A 81 -4.85 9.72 -12.86
N ALA A 82 -3.99 8.71 -13.03
CA ALA A 82 -3.84 7.63 -12.05
C ALA A 82 -3.39 8.15 -10.67
N VAL A 83 -2.42 9.06 -10.63
CA VAL A 83 -1.94 9.70 -9.39
C VAL A 83 -3.04 10.51 -8.71
N MET A 84 -3.75 11.37 -9.46
CA MET A 84 -4.86 12.16 -8.92
C MET A 84 -5.97 11.26 -8.37
N GLN A 85 -6.33 10.23 -9.14
CA GLN A 85 -7.38 9.30 -8.77
C GLN A 85 -7.05 8.54 -7.48
N ARG A 86 -5.79 8.16 -7.26
CA ARG A 86 -5.34 7.52 -6.01
C ARG A 86 -5.64 8.37 -4.79
N GLU A 87 -5.31 9.66 -4.82
CA GLU A 87 -5.54 10.57 -3.68
C GLU A 87 -7.04 10.89 -3.49
N ALA A 88 -7.78 11.03 -4.58
CA ALA A 88 -9.23 11.19 -4.53
C ALA A 88 -9.91 9.95 -3.91
N TRP A 89 -9.51 8.75 -4.35
CA TRP A 89 -10.06 7.49 -3.84
C TRP A 89 -9.67 7.23 -2.38
N ARG A 90 -8.43 7.55 -1.99
CA ARG A 90 -8.00 7.55 -0.59
C ARG A 90 -8.92 8.40 0.29
N THR A 91 -9.12 9.66 -0.12
CA THR A 91 -9.92 10.63 0.64
C THR A 91 -11.37 10.16 0.73
N PHE A 92 -11.92 9.61 -0.35
CA PHE A 92 -13.26 9.04 -0.36
C PHE A 92 -13.40 7.89 0.66
N ASP A 93 -12.45 6.95 0.65
CA ASP A 93 -12.47 5.81 1.57
C ASP A 93 -12.38 6.26 3.04
N LEU A 94 -11.55 7.27 3.35
CA LEU A 94 -11.45 7.85 4.70
C LEU A 94 -12.78 8.48 5.15
N LEU A 95 -13.44 9.25 4.28
CA LEU A 95 -14.76 9.84 4.55
C LEU A 95 -15.84 8.79 4.84
N VAL A 96 -15.78 7.64 4.15
CA VAL A 96 -16.69 6.53 4.40
C VAL A 96 -16.38 5.85 5.74
N ALA A 97 -15.10 5.66 6.05
CA ALA A 97 -14.66 5.01 7.29
C ALA A 97 -15.07 5.80 8.55
N GLN A 98 -15.17 7.13 8.48
CA GLN A 98 -15.66 7.96 9.59
C GLN A 98 -17.15 7.76 9.93
N GLY A 99 -17.94 7.11 9.07
CA GLY A 99 -19.35 6.82 9.34
C GLY A 99 -20.29 8.04 9.32
N LYS A 100 -19.78 9.24 8.98
CA LYS A 100 -20.56 10.49 8.88
C LYS A 100 -21.30 10.58 7.53
N PHE A 101 -22.21 9.64 7.28
CA PHE A 101 -22.90 9.52 6.00
C PHE A 101 -23.95 10.61 5.73
N THR A 102 -24.61 11.08 6.79
CA THR A 102 -25.71 12.05 6.70
C THR A 102 -25.25 13.50 6.81
N ALA A 103 -24.03 13.74 7.29
CA ALA A 103 -23.45 15.08 7.40
C ALA A 103 -23.36 15.75 6.00
N PRO A 104 -23.99 16.92 5.80
CA PRO A 104 -24.07 17.56 4.49
C PRO A 104 -22.69 17.84 3.86
N ALA A 105 -21.72 18.31 4.65
CA ALA A 105 -20.37 18.59 4.18
C ALA A 105 -19.65 17.32 3.70
N HIS A 106 -19.66 16.25 4.50
CA HIS A 106 -19.10 14.95 4.11
C HIS A 106 -19.77 14.37 2.87
N ARG A 107 -21.12 14.47 2.77
CA ARG A 107 -21.86 13.99 1.61
C ARG A 107 -21.50 14.76 0.34
N THR A 108 -21.37 16.07 0.46
CA THR A 108 -20.97 16.95 -0.65
C THR A 108 -19.59 16.57 -1.14
N LEU A 109 -18.61 16.47 -0.22
CA LEU A 109 -17.25 16.12 -0.57
C LEU A 109 -17.16 14.70 -1.18
N ARG A 110 -17.87 13.70 -0.65
CA ARG A 110 -17.93 12.35 -1.25
C ARG A 110 -18.43 12.38 -2.69
N TYR A 111 -19.51 13.13 -2.95
CA TYR A 111 -20.05 13.26 -4.30
C TYR A 111 -19.03 13.92 -5.25
N ARG A 112 -18.33 14.98 -4.82
CA ARG A 112 -17.31 15.66 -5.62
C ARG A 112 -16.09 14.79 -5.88
N LEU A 113 -15.63 14.05 -4.88
CA LEU A 113 -14.56 13.06 -5.04
C LEU A 113 -14.94 11.96 -6.03
N ALA A 114 -16.18 11.46 -5.98
CA ALA A 114 -16.65 10.46 -6.95
C ALA A 114 -16.67 11.03 -8.39
N LYS A 115 -17.06 12.30 -8.57
CA LYS A 115 -16.94 12.98 -9.88
C LYS A 115 -15.49 13.09 -10.34
N LEU A 116 -14.57 13.49 -9.45
CA LEU A 116 -13.15 13.57 -9.76
C LEU A 116 -12.57 12.20 -10.12
N ILE A 117 -12.95 11.14 -9.40
CA ILE A 117 -12.57 9.75 -9.71
C ILE A 117 -13.07 9.35 -11.11
N SER A 118 -14.32 9.69 -11.44
CA SER A 118 -14.88 9.44 -12.78
C SER A 118 -14.14 10.21 -13.87
N LEU A 119 -13.88 11.51 -13.65
CA LEU A 119 -13.12 12.36 -14.58
C LEU A 119 -11.69 11.85 -14.81
N THR A 120 -11.08 11.30 -13.77
CA THR A 120 -9.71 10.76 -13.79
C THR A 120 -9.68 9.26 -14.05
N ALA A 121 -10.79 8.63 -14.42
CA ALA A 121 -10.83 7.21 -14.76
C ALA A 121 -10.00 6.94 -16.03
N LEU A 122 -9.25 5.83 -16.02
CA LEU A 122 -8.48 5.38 -17.18
C LEU A 122 -9.26 4.31 -17.95
N THR A 123 -9.16 4.32 -19.27
CA THR A 123 -9.62 3.18 -20.07
C THR A 123 -8.73 1.96 -19.83
N GLU A 124 -9.25 0.76 -20.08
CA GLU A 124 -8.45 -0.47 -19.97
C GLU A 124 -7.21 -0.45 -20.86
N ARG A 125 -7.31 0.17 -22.04
CA ARG A 125 -6.17 0.37 -22.94
C ARG A 125 -5.12 1.25 -22.30
N GLU A 126 -5.52 2.40 -21.76
CA GLU A 126 -4.59 3.33 -21.09
C GLU A 126 -3.90 2.67 -19.90
N ILE A 127 -4.62 1.86 -19.11
CA ILE A 127 -4.05 1.10 -17.99
C ILE A 127 -2.99 0.11 -18.48
N GLY A 128 -3.26 -0.61 -19.57
CA GLY A 128 -2.31 -1.55 -20.17
C GLY A 128 -1.08 -0.88 -20.81
N GLU A 129 -1.21 0.38 -21.22
CA GLU A 129 -0.14 1.18 -21.84
C GLU A 129 0.68 1.98 -20.81
N LEU A 130 0.28 2.02 -19.54
CA LEU A 130 1.07 2.65 -18.48
C LEU A 130 2.46 2.02 -18.42
N LYS A 131 3.50 2.87 -18.44
CA LYS A 131 4.87 2.39 -18.22
C LYS A 131 5.08 2.11 -16.75
N GLY A 132 5.53 0.89 -16.43
CA GLY A 132 5.99 0.55 -15.10
C GLY A 132 7.19 1.40 -14.67
N ASN A 133 7.38 1.51 -13.37
CA ASN A 133 8.34 2.43 -12.77
C ASN A 133 9.38 1.70 -11.89
N TYR A 134 9.40 0.36 -11.98
CA TYR A 134 10.39 -0.49 -11.33
C TYR A 134 11.75 -0.39 -12.04
N SER A 135 12.80 -0.16 -11.26
CA SER A 135 14.18 -0.08 -11.73
C SER A 135 15.10 -0.70 -10.69
N THR A 136 16.21 -1.28 -11.15
CA THR A 136 17.26 -1.84 -10.28
C THR A 136 18.09 -0.77 -9.58
N ARG A 137 17.98 0.49 -10.03
CA ARG A 137 18.71 1.64 -9.51
C ARG A 137 17.72 2.68 -8.96
N PRO A 138 17.15 2.46 -7.76
CA PRO A 138 16.32 3.48 -7.13
C PRO A 138 17.14 4.73 -6.74
N LEU A 139 16.49 5.89 -6.74
CA LEU A 139 17.06 7.16 -6.28
C LEU A 139 17.43 7.11 -4.80
N GLY A 140 18.47 7.86 -4.43
CA GLY A 140 18.94 7.96 -3.05
C GLY A 140 19.81 6.79 -2.58
N ASN A 141 20.28 5.95 -3.52
CA ASN A 141 21.27 4.89 -3.27
C ASN A 141 22.67 5.28 -3.78
N GLU A 142 22.99 6.58 -3.81
CA GLU A 142 24.20 7.15 -4.44
C GLU A 142 25.43 7.22 -3.50
N LEU A 143 25.31 6.70 -2.27
CA LEU A 143 26.45 6.64 -1.34
C LEU A 143 27.50 5.61 -1.84
N PRO A 144 28.80 5.77 -1.46
CA PRO A 144 29.89 4.94 -1.98
C PRO A 144 29.69 3.44 -1.73
N ARG A 145 29.97 2.64 -2.77
CA ARG A 145 29.67 1.20 -3.00
C ARG A 145 30.28 0.15 -2.03
N ASP A 146 30.57 0.50 -0.78
CA ASP A 146 31.29 -0.39 0.14
C ASP A 146 30.61 -0.57 1.50
N SER A 147 29.33 -0.19 1.64
CA SER A 147 28.62 -0.30 2.92
C SER A 147 27.67 -1.49 2.96
N LEU A 148 27.57 -2.15 4.11
CA LEU A 148 26.53 -3.15 4.44
C LEU A 148 25.08 -2.65 4.24
N ASN A 149 24.90 -1.40 3.83
CA ASN A 149 23.63 -0.71 3.62
C ASN A 149 23.28 -0.51 2.14
N ASP A 150 24.10 -0.99 1.21
CA ASP A 150 23.84 -0.88 -0.23
C ASP A 150 22.86 -1.99 -0.66
N LEU A 151 21.61 -1.60 -0.87
CA LEU A 151 20.55 -2.51 -1.29
C LEU A 151 20.14 -2.14 -2.72
N GLU A 152 20.73 -2.83 -3.70
CA GLU A 152 20.21 -2.82 -5.07
C GLU A 152 18.92 -3.63 -5.13
N LEU A 153 17.92 -3.08 -5.83
CA LEU A 153 16.70 -3.81 -6.11
C LEU A 153 16.99 -4.88 -7.17
N PRO A 154 16.50 -6.11 -6.99
CA PRO A 154 16.88 -7.24 -7.83
C PRO A 154 16.33 -7.13 -9.26
N ALA A 155 17.20 -7.22 -10.26
CA ALA A 155 16.83 -7.13 -11.68
C ALA A 155 15.77 -8.14 -12.12
N ASP A 156 15.73 -9.29 -11.44
CA ASP A 156 14.90 -10.44 -11.75
C ASP A 156 13.66 -10.56 -10.85
N LEU A 157 13.27 -9.51 -10.10
CA LEU A 157 12.17 -9.56 -9.13
C LEU A 157 10.86 -10.09 -9.73
N PHE A 158 10.55 -9.67 -10.95
CA PHE A 158 9.34 -10.04 -11.67
C PHE A 158 9.59 -11.08 -12.78
N GLU A 159 10.79 -11.67 -12.82
CA GLU A 159 11.10 -12.71 -13.81
C GLU A 159 10.59 -14.07 -13.32
N PRO A 160 9.83 -14.84 -14.13
CA PRO A 160 9.25 -16.12 -13.72
C PRO A 160 10.27 -17.16 -13.21
N ASP A 161 11.49 -17.11 -13.77
CA ASP A 161 12.58 -18.03 -13.48
C ASP A 161 13.70 -17.38 -12.65
N GLY A 162 13.46 -16.18 -12.11
CA GLY A 162 14.40 -15.47 -11.23
C GLY A 162 14.66 -16.17 -9.90
N GLU A 163 15.64 -15.67 -9.14
CA GLU A 163 15.97 -16.15 -7.80
C GLU A 163 14.87 -15.81 -6.77
N TRP A 164 14.04 -14.83 -7.08
CA TRP A 164 12.93 -14.38 -6.25
C TRP A 164 11.67 -15.19 -6.53
N VAL A 165 11.15 -15.81 -5.47
CA VAL A 165 9.91 -16.58 -5.52
C VAL A 165 8.78 -15.72 -5.00
N GLN A 166 7.79 -15.41 -5.85
CA GLN A 166 6.56 -14.78 -5.40
C GLN A 166 5.75 -15.77 -4.55
N LEU A 167 5.38 -15.36 -3.34
CA LEU A 167 4.47 -16.09 -2.49
C LEU A 167 3.03 -15.78 -2.87
N THR A 168 2.24 -16.84 -3.04
CA THR A 168 0.80 -16.76 -3.31
C THR A 168 0.02 -17.59 -2.30
N HIS A 169 -1.29 -17.41 -2.26
CA HIS A 169 -2.21 -18.22 -1.47
C HIS A 169 -3.23 -18.88 -2.41
N LYS A 170 -3.18 -20.20 -2.59
CA LYS A 170 -3.97 -20.95 -3.58
C LYS A 170 -3.82 -20.41 -5.01
N GLY A 171 -2.61 -20.00 -5.39
CA GLY A 171 -2.35 -19.35 -6.69
C GLY A 171 -2.92 -17.94 -6.81
N ILE A 172 -3.34 -17.32 -5.70
CA ILE A 172 -3.86 -15.95 -5.64
C ILE A 172 -2.80 -15.01 -5.07
N ASN A 173 -2.61 -13.86 -5.72
CA ASN A 173 -1.69 -12.80 -5.29
C ASN A 173 -2.30 -11.95 -4.16
N ARG A 174 -2.59 -12.58 -3.00
CA ARG A 174 -3.11 -11.93 -1.79
C ARG A 174 -2.56 -12.61 -0.53
N VAL A 175 -1.27 -12.45 -0.27
CA VAL A 175 -0.60 -13.04 0.90
C VAL A 175 -0.37 -12.04 2.04
N ALA A 176 -0.36 -10.75 1.73
CA ALA A 176 -0.16 -9.65 2.66
C ALA A 176 -1.50 -8.98 3.04
N LEU A 177 -2.46 -9.77 3.53
CA LEU A 177 -3.85 -9.34 3.75
C LEU A 177 -3.99 -8.16 4.73
N THR A 178 -3.13 -8.10 5.75
CA THR A 178 -3.13 -6.96 6.69
C THR A 178 -2.74 -5.66 6.00
N HIS A 179 -1.74 -5.67 5.12
CA HIS A 179 -1.35 -4.48 4.35
C HIS A 179 -2.44 -4.08 3.35
N GLU A 180 -3.03 -5.05 2.65
CA GLU A 180 -4.14 -4.78 1.74
C GLU A 180 -5.34 -4.17 2.47
N SER A 181 -5.65 -4.68 3.66
CA SER A 181 -6.75 -4.18 4.50
C SER A 181 -6.44 -2.80 5.06
N SER A 182 -5.20 -2.53 5.51
CA SER A 182 -4.79 -1.20 6.00
C SER A 182 -4.87 -0.14 4.90
N HIS A 183 -4.67 -0.53 3.65
CA HIS A 183 -4.81 0.34 2.48
C HIS A 183 -6.23 0.35 1.89
N GLY A 184 -7.18 -0.35 2.54
CA GLY A 184 -8.58 -0.41 2.11
C GLY A 184 -8.78 -1.04 0.73
N GLY A 185 -7.83 -1.84 0.24
CA GLY A 185 -7.84 -2.46 -1.10
C GLY A 185 -7.60 -1.50 -2.26
N ARG A 186 -6.98 -0.34 -2.01
CA ARG A 186 -6.56 0.61 -3.05
C ARG A 186 -5.18 0.30 -3.65
N SER A 187 -4.51 -0.70 -3.09
CA SER A 187 -3.22 -1.20 -3.55
C SER A 187 -3.19 -2.72 -3.45
N GLU A 188 -2.48 -3.37 -4.37
CA GLU A 188 -2.15 -4.78 -4.29
C GLU A 188 -0.80 -4.95 -3.62
N PHE A 189 -0.67 -5.98 -2.80
CA PHE A 189 0.58 -6.31 -2.12
C PHE A 189 1.12 -7.66 -2.59
N LEU A 190 2.30 -7.63 -3.21
CA LEU A 190 3.02 -8.81 -3.70
C LEU A 190 4.20 -9.08 -2.77
N LEU A 191 4.34 -10.33 -2.30
CA LEU A 191 5.45 -10.72 -1.44
C LEU A 191 6.38 -11.67 -2.20
N PHE A 192 7.64 -11.29 -2.31
CA PHE A 192 8.70 -12.08 -2.91
C PHE A 192 9.69 -12.52 -1.85
N VAL A 193 10.23 -13.73 -1.99
CA VAL A 193 11.26 -14.24 -1.09
C VAL A 193 12.40 -14.87 -1.87
N ARG A 194 13.63 -14.66 -1.40
CA ARG A 194 14.83 -15.30 -1.92
C ARG A 194 15.39 -16.25 -0.88
N PHE A 195 15.49 -17.52 -1.26
CA PHE A 195 16.10 -18.55 -0.42
C PHE A 195 17.60 -18.65 -0.74
N PRO A 196 18.46 -18.86 0.28
CA PRO A 196 19.92 -18.87 0.09
C PRO A 196 20.42 -20.01 -0.79
N LYS A 197 19.70 -21.14 -0.84
CA LYS A 197 20.00 -22.28 -1.74
C LYS A 197 19.06 -22.34 -2.94
N GLY A 198 18.46 -21.20 -3.31
CA GLY A 198 17.62 -21.06 -4.50
C GLY A 198 16.26 -21.75 -4.40
N GLN A 199 15.65 -21.95 -5.57
CA GLN A 199 14.24 -22.34 -5.71
C GLN A 199 13.91 -23.72 -5.15
N GLU A 200 14.81 -24.69 -5.22
CA GLU A 200 14.55 -26.04 -4.69
C GLU A 200 14.43 -26.05 -3.16
N GLN A 201 15.23 -25.24 -2.48
CA GLN A 201 15.07 -25.03 -1.03
C GLN A 201 13.75 -24.32 -0.73
N ALA A 202 13.37 -23.33 -1.55
CA ALA A 202 12.09 -22.65 -1.40
C ALA A 202 10.92 -23.65 -1.47
N LYS A 203 10.91 -24.52 -2.49
CA LYS A 203 9.89 -25.56 -2.67
C LYS A 203 9.85 -26.52 -1.48
N ALA A 204 11.00 -27.03 -1.06
CA ALA A 204 11.08 -27.97 0.07
C ALA A 204 10.58 -27.34 1.37
N TYR A 205 11.03 -26.11 1.68
CA TYR A 205 10.62 -25.39 2.87
C TYR A 205 9.12 -25.08 2.86
N LEU A 206 8.58 -24.58 1.73
CA LEU A 206 7.17 -24.28 1.60
C LEU A 206 6.30 -25.53 1.71
N ALA A 207 6.74 -26.66 1.17
CA ALA A 207 6.03 -27.94 1.32
C ALA A 207 5.95 -28.38 2.79
N GLU A 208 7.02 -28.22 3.57
CA GLU A 208 7.03 -28.54 5.00
C GLU A 208 6.18 -27.53 5.81
N PHE A 209 6.30 -26.24 5.50
CA PHE A 209 5.50 -25.19 6.13
C PHE A 209 4.00 -25.40 5.89
N ASN A 210 3.62 -25.84 4.69
CA ASN A 210 2.22 -26.09 4.34
C ASN A 210 1.64 -27.27 5.14
N LYS A 211 2.44 -28.30 5.47
CA LYS A 211 2.01 -29.38 6.37
C LYS A 211 1.68 -28.86 7.76
N HIS A 212 2.55 -28.01 8.32
CA HIS A 212 2.28 -27.36 9.61
C HIS A 212 1.03 -26.47 9.55
N ALA A 213 0.95 -25.61 8.52
CA ALA A 213 -0.14 -24.66 8.36
C ALA A 213 -1.51 -25.32 8.19
N ALA A 214 -1.60 -26.45 7.49
CA ALA A 214 -2.85 -27.19 7.32
C ALA A 214 -3.41 -27.70 8.65
N VAL A 215 -2.55 -28.24 9.52
CA VAL A 215 -2.97 -28.72 10.85
C VAL A 215 -3.37 -27.56 11.76
N GLU A 216 -2.62 -26.45 11.74
CA GLU A 216 -2.99 -25.26 12.52
C GLU A 216 -4.32 -24.65 12.06
N ALA A 217 -4.60 -24.65 10.75
CA ALA A 217 -5.89 -24.19 10.22
C ALA A 217 -7.06 -25.03 10.75
N GLU A 218 -6.94 -26.37 10.72
CA GLU A 218 -7.96 -27.27 11.25
C GLU A 218 -8.20 -27.05 12.75
N ARG A 219 -7.12 -26.97 13.55
CA ARG A 219 -7.22 -26.71 14.99
C ARG A 219 -7.94 -25.40 15.31
N ARG A 220 -7.75 -24.36 14.49
CA ARG A 220 -8.44 -23.07 14.64
C ARG A 220 -9.92 -23.19 14.27
N ARG A 221 -10.27 -23.94 13.22
CA ARG A 221 -11.67 -24.22 12.87
C ARG A 221 -12.39 -24.94 14.02
N GLU A 222 -11.79 -25.99 14.56
CA GLU A 222 -12.36 -26.74 15.69
C GLU A 222 -12.62 -25.85 16.90
N PHE A 223 -11.67 -24.96 17.23
CA PHE A 223 -11.83 -24.02 18.32
C PHE A 223 -12.97 -23.01 18.06
N LEU A 224 -13.00 -22.39 16.87
CA LEU A 224 -13.99 -21.36 16.53
C LEU A 224 -15.42 -21.91 16.41
N TYR A 225 -15.59 -23.13 15.88
CA TYR A 225 -16.91 -23.68 15.61
C TYR A 225 -17.46 -24.59 16.71
N ARG A 226 -16.59 -25.22 17.50
CA ARG A 226 -17.01 -26.28 18.42
C ARG A 226 -16.56 -26.09 19.86
N PHE A 227 -15.79 -25.03 20.15
CA PHE A 227 -15.14 -24.82 21.46
C PHE A 227 -14.38 -26.06 21.94
N VAL A 228 -13.94 -26.92 21.01
CA VAL A 228 -13.25 -28.16 21.34
C VAL A 228 -11.81 -27.82 21.73
N PRO A 229 -11.29 -28.36 22.84
CA PRO A 229 -9.89 -28.14 23.21
C PRO A 229 -8.96 -28.68 22.11
N ARG A 230 -7.84 -27.98 21.88
CA ARG A 230 -6.93 -28.25 20.76
C ARG A 230 -6.11 -29.53 21.01
N HIS A 231 -6.68 -30.70 20.73
CA HIS A 231 -6.03 -31.99 20.99
C HIS A 231 -5.09 -32.46 19.87
N THR A 232 -5.28 -32.00 18.63
CA THR A 232 -4.41 -32.36 17.52
C THR A 232 -3.01 -31.75 17.72
N PRO A 233 -1.93 -32.54 17.78
CA PRO A 233 -0.58 -32.03 17.91
C PRO A 233 -0.18 -31.28 16.64
N LEU A 234 0.51 -30.15 16.79
CA LEU A 234 1.08 -29.45 15.65
C LEU A 234 2.32 -30.18 15.15
N PRO A 235 2.46 -30.40 13.83
CA PRO A 235 3.76 -30.71 13.24
C PRO A 235 4.77 -29.64 13.67
N PRO A 236 6.07 -29.99 13.80
CA PRO A 236 7.08 -28.97 14.06
C PRO A 236 7.03 -27.90 12.97
N LEU A 237 7.14 -26.63 13.38
CA LEU A 237 7.31 -25.55 12.42
C LEU A 237 8.70 -25.71 11.78
N PRO A 238 8.83 -25.72 10.44
CA PRO A 238 10.14 -25.81 9.82
C PRO A 238 11.03 -24.64 10.27
N SER A 239 12.30 -24.94 10.51
CA SER A 239 13.27 -23.93 10.91
C SER A 239 13.46 -22.90 9.80
N PHE A 240 13.43 -21.63 10.15
CA PHE A 240 13.58 -20.54 9.19
C PHE A 240 15.00 -20.54 8.57
N PRO A 241 15.16 -20.62 7.24
CA PRO A 241 16.47 -20.68 6.61
C PRO A 241 17.27 -19.39 6.87
N GLN A 242 18.51 -19.54 7.36
CA GLN A 242 19.40 -18.41 7.55
C GLN A 242 19.75 -17.75 6.21
N GLY A 243 19.61 -16.42 6.11
CA GLY A 243 19.89 -15.66 4.89
C GLY A 243 18.72 -15.59 3.91
N LEU A 244 17.51 -15.96 4.35
CA LEU A 244 16.29 -15.69 3.59
C LEU A 244 16.04 -14.18 3.53
N ARG A 245 15.74 -13.68 2.34
CA ARG A 245 15.38 -12.27 2.12
C ARG A 245 13.94 -12.17 1.65
N ALA A 246 13.27 -11.09 2.00
CA ALA A 246 11.90 -10.82 1.59
C ALA A 246 11.76 -9.41 1.00
N ILE A 247 10.93 -9.28 -0.02
CA ILE A 247 10.54 -8.01 -0.62
C ILE A 247 9.02 -7.96 -0.65
N LEU A 248 8.44 -6.92 -0.04
CA LEU A 248 7.03 -6.59 -0.19
C LEU A 248 6.92 -5.45 -1.21
N VAL A 249 6.10 -5.64 -2.24
CA VAL A 249 5.83 -4.65 -3.28
C VAL A 249 4.38 -4.20 -3.14
N GLU A 250 4.18 -2.89 -3.05
CA GLU A 250 2.86 -2.25 -3.16
C GLU A 250 2.67 -1.76 -4.59
N ARG A 251 1.62 -2.26 -5.26
CA ARG A 251 1.27 -1.90 -6.63
C ARG A 251 -0.05 -1.14 -6.67
N MET A 252 -0.06 -0.03 -7.40
CA MET A 252 -1.20 0.88 -7.49
C MET A 252 -2.38 0.19 -8.19
N LEU A 253 -3.58 0.34 -7.62
CA LEU A 253 -4.84 0.11 -8.33
C LEU A 253 -5.46 1.45 -8.77
N VAL A 254 -6.15 1.40 -9.90
CA VAL A 254 -7.01 2.49 -10.39
C VAL A 254 -8.38 1.94 -10.74
N ILE A 255 -9.41 2.78 -10.66
CA ILE A 255 -10.75 2.56 -11.17
C ILE A 255 -10.74 2.91 -12.66
N SER A 256 -11.14 1.93 -13.47
CA SER A 256 -11.31 2.11 -14.90
C SER A 256 -12.56 2.92 -15.23
N THR A 257 -12.69 3.36 -16.48
CA THR A 257 -13.92 4.01 -16.97
C THR A 257 -15.17 3.13 -16.85
N SER A 258 -15.02 1.82 -16.72
CA SER A 258 -16.13 0.90 -16.43
C SER A 258 -16.54 0.87 -14.95
N GLY A 259 -15.90 1.68 -14.10
CA GLY A 259 -16.13 1.66 -12.65
C GLY A 259 -15.63 0.36 -12.00
N ILE A 260 -14.63 -0.30 -12.60
CA ILE A 260 -14.03 -1.54 -12.08
C ILE A 260 -12.58 -1.25 -11.66
N PRO A 261 -12.13 -1.64 -10.44
CA PRO A 261 -10.74 -1.51 -10.04
C PRO A 261 -9.84 -2.42 -10.87
N LYS A 262 -8.65 -1.95 -11.23
CA LYS A 262 -7.65 -2.66 -12.01
C LYS A 262 -6.25 -2.36 -11.47
N THR A 263 -5.39 -3.36 -11.53
CA THR A 263 -3.98 -3.24 -11.21
C THR A 263 -3.24 -2.51 -12.32
N THR A 264 -2.33 -1.61 -11.96
CA THR A 264 -1.40 -0.95 -12.88
C THR A 264 0.00 -1.55 -12.76
N PRO A 265 0.93 -1.27 -13.68
CA PRO A 265 2.35 -1.61 -13.50
C PRO A 265 3.10 -0.63 -12.58
N ILE A 266 2.43 0.36 -11.99
CA ILE A 266 3.04 1.37 -11.12
C ILE A 266 3.22 0.82 -9.71
N ILE A 267 4.47 0.79 -9.26
CA ILE A 267 4.90 0.45 -7.92
C ILE A 267 4.87 1.72 -7.05
N LEU A 268 4.10 1.66 -5.98
CA LEU A 268 3.98 2.72 -4.99
C LEU A 268 5.09 2.63 -3.96
N SER A 269 5.41 1.42 -3.52
CA SER A 269 6.46 1.20 -2.53
C SER A 269 7.06 -0.21 -2.62
N ILE A 270 8.30 -0.33 -2.13
CA ILE A 270 9.01 -1.58 -1.99
C ILE A 270 9.66 -1.62 -0.61
N ALA A 271 9.33 -2.60 0.20
CA ALA A 271 9.98 -2.87 1.48
C ALA A 271 10.85 -4.11 1.39
N PHE A 272 12.16 -3.92 1.45
CA PHE A 272 13.17 -4.98 1.51
C PHE A 272 13.50 -5.33 2.96
N ASN A 273 13.56 -6.62 3.27
CA ASN A 273 13.93 -7.13 4.59
C ASN A 273 14.90 -8.31 4.48
N ASP A 274 16.05 -8.22 5.15
CA ASP A 274 16.95 -9.35 5.42
C ASP A 274 16.49 -10.05 6.72
N LEU A 275 15.92 -11.24 6.60
CA LEU A 275 15.29 -11.91 7.73
C LEU A 275 16.32 -12.77 8.47
N THR A 276 16.55 -12.47 9.74
CA THR A 276 17.44 -13.23 10.62
C THR A 276 16.66 -14.11 11.60
N PRO A 277 17.01 -15.40 11.76
CA PRO A 277 16.25 -16.35 12.58
C PRO A 277 16.34 -16.12 14.10
N THR A 278 17.23 -15.25 14.59
CA THR A 278 17.45 -15.05 16.04
C THR A 278 17.43 -13.57 16.40
N ILE A 279 16.43 -13.15 17.18
CA ILE A 279 16.29 -11.76 17.60
C ILE A 279 16.88 -11.55 19.00
N SER A 280 18.05 -10.92 19.05
CA SER A 280 18.53 -10.18 20.21
C SER A 280 18.25 -8.68 19.99
N GLU A 281 18.39 -7.85 21.02
CA GLU A 281 18.34 -6.38 20.86
C GLU A 281 19.35 -5.90 19.80
N ARG A 282 20.55 -6.51 19.78
CA ARG A 282 21.56 -6.33 18.74
C ARG A 282 21.05 -6.75 17.36
N THR A 283 20.34 -7.86 17.25
CA THR A 283 19.78 -8.31 15.95
C THR A 283 18.61 -7.44 15.49
N ARG A 284 17.79 -6.85 16.39
CA ARG A 284 16.75 -5.87 16.01
C ARG A 284 17.38 -4.62 15.40
N MET A 285 18.47 -4.14 15.98
CA MET A 285 19.21 -2.99 15.45
C MET A 285 19.84 -3.34 14.08
N GLN A 286 20.42 -4.53 13.93
CA GLN A 286 20.93 -5.01 12.64
C GLN A 286 19.82 -5.20 11.59
N HIS A 287 18.66 -5.72 11.96
CA HIS A 287 17.50 -5.82 11.07
C HIS A 287 17.06 -4.44 10.58
N ARG A 288 17.01 -3.43 11.45
CA ARG A 288 16.68 -2.05 11.04
C ARG A 288 17.69 -1.47 10.04
N LEU A 289 18.96 -1.81 10.18
CA LEU A 289 20.03 -1.37 9.26
C LEU A 289 19.99 -2.11 7.91
N ARG A 290 19.43 -3.33 7.87
CA ARG A 290 19.36 -4.18 6.68
C ARG A 290 17.99 -4.21 6.01
N SER A 291 17.02 -3.51 6.57
CA SER A 291 15.77 -3.20 5.89
C SER A 291 15.94 -1.91 5.11
N ALA A 292 15.35 -1.83 3.91
CA ALA A 292 15.21 -0.60 3.17
C ALA A 292 13.79 -0.49 2.63
N VAL A 293 13.30 0.74 2.54
CA VAL A 293 12.02 1.03 1.95
C VAL A 293 12.26 2.05 0.86
N PHE A 294 11.69 1.76 -0.30
CA PHE A 294 11.68 2.62 -1.45
C PHE A 294 10.25 3.03 -1.73
N GLU A 295 10.05 4.29 -2.07
CA GLU A 295 8.73 4.85 -2.30
C GLU A 295 8.70 5.63 -3.61
N MET A 296 7.55 5.60 -4.25
CA MET A 296 7.30 6.34 -5.48
C MET A 296 7.41 7.85 -5.21
N SER A 297 8.40 8.46 -5.85
CA SER A 297 8.49 9.89 -6.03
C SER A 297 7.59 10.30 -7.19
N VAL A 298 6.48 10.95 -6.85
CA VAL A 298 5.48 11.39 -7.82
C VAL A 298 6.08 12.37 -8.83
N GLN A 299 6.98 13.25 -8.40
CA GLN A 299 7.71 14.17 -9.28
C GLN A 299 8.49 13.40 -10.37
N HIS A 300 9.35 12.47 -9.97
CA HIS A 300 10.16 11.67 -10.90
C HIS A 300 9.34 10.68 -11.74
N LEU A 301 8.15 10.28 -11.28
CA LEU A 301 7.24 9.45 -12.06
C LEU A 301 6.69 10.21 -13.28
N LEU A 302 6.50 11.52 -13.15
CA LEU A 302 5.94 12.36 -14.20
C LEU A 302 7.01 13.01 -15.08
N ASP A 303 8.22 13.20 -14.54
CA ASP A 303 9.39 13.48 -15.36
C ASP A 303 9.65 12.25 -16.25
N THR A 304 9.91 12.44 -17.54
CA THR A 304 9.91 11.38 -18.57
C THR A 304 10.94 10.25 -18.38
N ASP A 305 11.69 10.24 -17.28
CA ASP A 305 12.64 9.21 -16.88
C ASP A 305 12.06 8.33 -15.75
N ALA A 306 11.05 7.52 -16.10
CA ALA A 306 10.35 6.62 -15.18
C ALA A 306 11.27 5.63 -14.45
N ALA A 307 12.50 5.42 -14.94
CA ALA A 307 13.50 4.53 -14.34
C ALA A 307 14.04 5.05 -12.99
N ALA A 308 13.82 6.32 -12.66
CA ALA A 308 14.26 6.94 -11.41
C ALA A 308 13.10 7.25 -10.44
N SER A 309 11.94 6.62 -10.57
CA SER A 309 10.78 7.05 -9.79
C SER A 309 10.71 6.52 -8.34
N LEU A 310 11.55 5.56 -7.94
CA LEU A 310 11.56 5.03 -6.57
C LEU A 310 12.69 5.67 -5.77
N ARG A 311 12.38 6.30 -4.63
CA ARG A 311 13.34 6.93 -3.72
C ARG A 311 13.47 6.12 -2.43
N ARG A 312 14.70 5.87 -1.97
CA ARG A 312 14.95 5.29 -0.66
C ARG A 312 14.52 6.25 0.45
N LEU A 313 13.76 5.76 1.43
CA LEU A 313 13.41 6.51 2.62
C LEU A 313 14.58 6.57 3.61
N GLU A 314 14.80 7.74 4.21
CA GLU A 314 15.78 7.90 5.28
C GLU A 314 15.26 7.35 6.62
N PHE A 315 16.18 7.10 7.55
CA PHE A 315 15.79 6.61 8.88
C PHE A 315 14.92 7.64 9.61
N GLY A 316 13.71 7.22 10.01
CA GLY A 316 12.76 8.07 10.73
C GLY A 316 11.80 8.85 9.81
N GLU A 317 12.00 8.81 8.49
CA GLU A 317 10.99 9.29 7.55
C GLU A 317 9.70 8.46 7.69
N PRO A 318 8.51 9.09 7.62
CA PRO A 318 7.25 8.37 7.61
C PRO A 318 7.10 7.56 6.32
N PHE A 319 6.59 6.34 6.44
CA PHE A 319 6.14 5.52 5.32
C PHE A 319 4.67 5.86 5.04
N PHE A 320 4.28 6.05 3.77
CA PHE A 320 2.93 6.55 3.44
C PHE A 320 1.80 5.67 3.98
N GLY A 321 0.66 6.32 4.25
CA GLY A 321 -0.64 5.64 4.41
C GLY A 321 -0.95 5.07 5.80
N GLU A 322 0.04 4.89 6.67
CA GLU A 322 -0.15 4.26 7.97
C GLU A 322 0.06 5.25 9.13
N GLN A 323 -0.98 6.05 9.44
CA GLN A 323 -0.96 6.94 10.62
C GLN A 323 -0.96 6.20 11.96
N HIS A 324 -1.35 4.92 11.97
CA HIS A 324 -1.55 4.12 13.19
C HIS A 324 -0.34 3.26 13.56
N PHE A 325 0.73 3.28 12.75
CA PHE A 325 1.93 2.48 12.95
C PHE A 325 3.16 3.39 13.09
N PRO A 326 4.16 3.05 13.93
CA PRO A 326 5.33 3.90 14.17
C PRO A 326 6.10 4.19 12.88
N ARG A 327 6.83 5.31 12.80
CA ARG A 327 7.37 5.84 11.53
C ARG A 327 8.47 4.94 10.91
N GLY A 328 8.32 4.59 9.61
CA GLY A 328 9.38 4.06 8.75
C GLY A 328 9.74 2.57 8.95
N LEU A 329 11.02 2.21 8.69
CA LEU A 329 11.56 0.84 8.76
C LEU A 329 11.34 0.10 10.10
N GLN A 330 10.98 0.81 11.16
CA GLN A 330 10.61 0.21 12.44
C GLN A 330 9.34 -0.66 12.33
N GLN A 331 8.43 -0.35 11.40
CA GLN A 331 7.15 -1.05 11.18
C GLN A 331 7.35 -2.52 10.82
N CYS A 332 8.21 -2.81 9.84
CA CYS A 332 8.47 -4.18 9.40
C CYS A 332 9.01 -5.03 10.54
N SER A 333 9.93 -4.49 11.35
CA SER A 333 10.52 -5.21 12.49
C SER A 333 9.53 -5.44 13.64
N GLN A 334 8.48 -4.62 13.80
CA GLN A 334 7.48 -4.81 14.85
C GLN A 334 6.45 -5.87 14.49
N CYS A 335 6.09 -5.97 13.21
CA CYS A 335 5.13 -6.97 12.74
C CYS A 335 5.81 -8.31 12.36
N HIS A 336 7.09 -8.30 11.97
CA HIS A 336 7.80 -9.47 11.45
C HIS A 336 8.99 -9.95 12.29
N ALA A 337 9.09 -9.50 13.55
CA ALA A 337 10.18 -9.92 14.44
C ALA A 337 10.16 -11.43 14.74
N ASP A 338 9.04 -12.01 15.15
CA ASP A 338 9.19 -13.16 16.06
C ASP A 338 9.06 -14.57 15.49
N ASN A 339 8.79 -14.84 14.21
CA ASN A 339 8.59 -16.23 13.73
C ASN A 339 8.82 -16.46 12.21
N GLY A 340 9.74 -15.74 11.56
CA GLY A 340 10.03 -15.96 10.13
C GLY A 340 8.80 -15.77 9.23
N LEU A 341 8.60 -16.62 8.22
CA LEU A 341 7.46 -16.54 7.28
C LEU A 341 6.09 -16.57 7.97
N ALA A 342 5.95 -17.19 9.15
CA ALA A 342 4.70 -17.20 9.89
C ALA A 342 4.24 -15.78 10.29
N THR A 343 5.19 -14.85 10.49
CA THR A 343 4.89 -13.43 10.73
C THR A 343 4.62 -12.65 9.46
N LEU A 344 5.15 -13.08 8.31
CA LEU A 344 4.82 -12.51 7.00
C LEU A 344 3.40 -12.88 6.55
N HIS A 345 2.82 -13.91 7.17
CA HIS A 345 1.42 -14.31 7.04
C HIS A 345 0.53 -13.71 8.14
N SER A 346 0.96 -12.64 8.84
CA SER A 346 0.21 -12.05 9.94
C SER A 346 -1.20 -11.62 9.49
N ASN A 347 -2.22 -12.35 9.95
CA ASN A 347 -3.54 -11.77 10.19
C ASN A 347 -3.48 -11.18 11.61
N PHE A 348 -3.45 -9.86 11.69
CA PHE A 348 -3.73 -9.14 12.93
C PHE A 348 -5.12 -9.59 13.44
N PHE A 349 -5.24 -9.91 14.74
CA PHE A 349 -6.47 -10.24 15.48
C PHE A 349 -7.18 -11.60 15.33
N GLY A 350 -6.55 -12.67 14.82
CA GLY A 350 -7.12 -14.02 15.02
C GLY A 350 -8.51 -14.26 14.42
N VAL A 351 -9.01 -13.37 13.56
CA VAL A 351 -10.26 -13.54 12.81
C VAL A 351 -9.94 -14.18 11.46
N VAL A 352 -10.49 -15.37 11.27
CA VAL A 352 -10.61 -16.18 10.03
C VAL A 352 -9.32 -16.30 9.21
N VAL A 353 -8.62 -17.41 9.42
CA VAL A 353 -7.57 -17.90 8.54
C VAL A 353 -8.27 -18.61 7.37
N PRO A 354 -8.05 -18.23 6.10
CA PRO A 354 -8.60 -18.98 4.98
C PRO A 354 -8.09 -20.43 4.98
N ASP A 355 -8.98 -21.35 4.62
CA ASP A 355 -8.91 -22.79 4.87
C ASP A 355 -7.73 -23.57 4.29
N ASP A 356 -6.86 -22.98 3.46
CA ASP A 356 -5.78 -23.75 2.82
C ASP A 356 -4.64 -22.86 2.31
N ARG A 357 -3.49 -22.90 3.00
CA ARG A 357 -2.27 -22.16 2.65
C ARG A 357 -1.45 -22.87 1.57
N SER A 358 -2.02 -23.26 0.44
CA SER A 358 -1.20 -23.72 -0.68
C SER A 358 -0.41 -22.54 -1.27
N VAL A 359 0.85 -22.42 -0.88
CA VAL A 359 1.82 -21.59 -1.61
C VAL A 359 2.14 -22.32 -2.90
N LEU A 360 1.35 -22.03 -3.94
CA LEU A 360 1.64 -22.51 -5.28
C LEU A 360 2.66 -21.57 -5.91
N ARG A 361 3.67 -22.15 -6.54
CA ARG A 361 4.53 -21.45 -7.48
C ARG A 361 3.64 -21.06 -8.66
N THR A 362 3.25 -19.81 -8.73
CA THR A 362 2.68 -19.25 -9.95
C THR A 362 3.63 -18.18 -10.45
N THR A 363 4.03 -18.39 -11.70
CA THR A 363 4.59 -17.39 -12.59
C THR A 363 3.75 -16.11 -12.56
N THR A 364 4.34 -15.01 -12.98
CA THR A 364 3.91 -13.60 -12.86
C THR A 364 2.54 -13.21 -13.46
N GLN A 365 1.63 -14.16 -13.67
CA GLN A 365 0.37 -13.98 -14.39
C GLN A 365 -0.90 -14.36 -13.61
N SER A 366 -0.83 -14.78 -12.33
CA SER A 366 -2.08 -14.92 -11.57
C SER A 366 -2.73 -13.53 -11.42
N PRO A 367 -3.96 -13.31 -11.94
CA PRO A 367 -4.62 -12.03 -11.81
C PRO A 367 -4.82 -11.73 -10.32
N SER A 368 -4.49 -10.49 -9.93
CA SER A 368 -4.79 -10.02 -8.59
C SER A 368 -6.24 -10.28 -8.24
N LYS A 369 -6.48 -10.78 -7.02
CA LYS A 369 -7.85 -10.83 -6.48
C LYS A 369 -8.20 -9.60 -5.62
N THR A 370 -7.28 -8.66 -5.45
CA THR A 370 -7.52 -7.42 -4.71
C THR A 370 -8.66 -6.61 -5.33
N PRO A 371 -8.76 -6.43 -6.66
CA PRO A 371 -9.93 -5.81 -7.27
C PRO A 371 -11.26 -6.47 -6.89
N GLN A 372 -11.35 -7.79 -6.98
CA GLN A 372 -12.56 -8.55 -6.67
C GLN A 372 -12.91 -8.50 -5.19
N TRP A 373 -11.90 -8.46 -4.32
CA TRP A 373 -12.10 -8.25 -2.88
C TRP A 373 -12.62 -6.83 -2.59
N LYS A 374 -12.01 -5.81 -3.21
CA LYS A 374 -12.42 -4.39 -3.07
C LYS A 374 -13.86 -4.18 -3.50
N MET A 375 -14.27 -4.80 -4.61
CA MET A 375 -15.66 -4.73 -5.10
C MET A 375 -16.71 -5.27 -4.11
N ARG A 376 -16.31 -6.08 -3.13
CA ARG A 376 -17.19 -6.60 -2.06
C ARG A 376 -17.17 -5.76 -0.79
N GLN A 377 -16.38 -4.70 -0.74
CA GLN A 377 -16.27 -3.86 0.44
C GLN A 377 -17.38 -2.80 0.46
N PRO A 378 -17.99 -2.52 1.63
CA PRO A 378 -19.06 -1.53 1.75
C PRO A 378 -18.69 -0.14 1.22
N ASN A 379 -17.44 0.29 1.45
CA ASN A 379 -16.97 1.59 0.95
C ASN A 379 -16.92 1.66 -0.58
N TYR A 380 -16.61 0.55 -1.25
CA TYR A 380 -16.67 0.49 -2.69
C TYR A 380 -18.11 0.52 -3.20
N SER A 381 -19.04 -0.16 -2.54
CA SER A 381 -20.46 -0.10 -2.93
C SER A 381 -21.03 1.32 -2.87
N VAL A 382 -20.61 2.12 -1.88
CA VAL A 382 -20.98 3.55 -1.80
C VAL A 382 -20.41 4.32 -2.98
N LEU A 383 -19.13 4.12 -3.32
CA LEU A 383 -18.50 4.75 -4.48
C LEU A 383 -19.20 4.36 -5.79
N LEU A 384 -19.44 3.07 -5.98
CA LEU A 384 -20.08 2.53 -7.17
C LEU A 384 -21.46 3.17 -7.40
N GLY A 385 -22.26 3.34 -6.34
CA GLY A 385 -23.56 4.02 -6.45
C GLY A 385 -23.44 5.48 -6.95
N TYR A 386 -22.36 6.19 -6.62
CA TYR A 386 -22.11 7.51 -7.21
C TYR A 386 -21.66 7.41 -8.67
N LEU A 387 -20.76 6.48 -9.01
CA LEU A 387 -20.26 6.30 -10.38
C LEU A 387 -21.38 5.90 -11.37
N GLU A 388 -22.28 5.02 -10.93
CA GLU A 388 -23.47 4.63 -11.71
C GLU A 388 -24.42 5.80 -11.95
N ALA A 389 -24.59 6.67 -10.95
CA ALA A 389 -25.43 7.87 -11.08
C ALA A 389 -24.91 8.83 -12.16
N PHE A 390 -23.58 8.95 -12.32
CA PHE A 390 -22.98 9.78 -13.36
C PHE A 390 -23.10 9.15 -14.75
N SER A 391 -23.05 7.82 -14.83
CA SER A 391 -23.15 7.09 -16.10
C SER A 391 -24.59 7.12 -16.66
N GLY A 392 -25.59 7.32 -15.80
CA GLY A 392 -27.00 7.41 -16.20
C GLY A 392 -27.40 8.75 -16.83
N ASP A 393 -26.71 9.85 -16.49
CA ASP A 393 -27.06 11.20 -16.99
C ASP A 393 -26.74 11.39 -18.48
N ASP A 394 -25.77 10.66 -19.03
CA ASP A 394 -25.41 10.71 -20.46
C ASP A 394 -26.43 10.00 -21.37
N SER A 395 -27.29 9.13 -20.82
CA SER A 395 -28.32 8.42 -21.62
C SER A 395 -29.62 9.21 -21.81
N LYS A 396 -29.85 10.26 -21.02
CA LYS A 396 -31.06 11.10 -21.12
C LYS A 396 -30.88 12.37 -21.93
N SER A 397 -29.68 12.63 -22.45
CA SER A 397 -29.36 13.78 -23.30
C SER A 397 -29.19 13.41 -24.78
N GLN A 398 -29.52 12.17 -25.15
CA GLN A 398 -29.49 11.65 -26.53
C GLN A 398 -30.86 11.14 -27.04
N GLU A 399 -31.95 11.37 -26.31
CA GLU A 399 -33.34 11.32 -26.81
C GLU A 399 -33.91 12.72 -26.86
#